data_AF-A0A8H5PHF0-F1
#
_entry.id   AF-A0A8H5PHF0-F1
#
_cell.length_a   1.000
_cell.length_b   1.000
_cell.length_c   1.000
_cell.angle_alpha   90.00
_cell.angle_beta   90.00
_cell.angle_gamma   90.00
#
_symmetry.space_group_name_H-M   'P 1'
#
loop_
_entity.id
_entity.type
_entity.pdbx_description
1 polymer ?
#
loop_
_entity_poly.entity_id
_entity_poly.type
_entity_poly.pdbx_seq_one_letter_code
_entity_poly.pdbx_strand_id
1 'polypeptide(L)'
;MSELSSNHLKSALKPSLFRQKEGSRRAFVPAKAIDSICKQATIYEHLLRYYIDSDAVKFTEYVCNARKPAREIFCVLVLIDKASYIQRFWNAGVFDDDLPLRSNDQNSELWSRYLTTKRPLLSGSSLEDTDMIQMFC
;
A
#
# COMPACT_ATOMS: atom_id res chain seq x y z
N MET A 1 28.09 -2.77 0.84
CA MET A 1 27.66 -1.57 1.60
C MET A 1 26.39 -1.01 0.96
N SER A 2 25.26 -0.95 1.69
CA SER A 2 24.13 0.00 1.55
C SER A 2 22.74 -0.51 2.00
N GLU A 3 22.64 -1.36 3.04
CA GLU A 3 21.33 -1.64 3.68
C GLU A 3 20.72 -0.40 4.37
N LEU A 4 21.55 0.58 4.77
CA LEU A 4 21.15 1.73 5.58
C LEU A 4 20.09 2.63 4.93
N SER A 5 20.19 2.93 3.63
CA SER A 5 19.26 3.90 3.01
C SER A 5 17.94 3.29 2.51
N SER A 6 17.84 1.95 2.32
CA SER A 6 16.54 1.34 1.97
C SER A 6 15.61 1.45 3.19
N ASN A 7 16.22 1.25 4.37
CA ASN A 7 15.59 1.44 5.66
C ASN A 7 15.14 2.89 5.90
N HIS A 8 15.78 3.92 5.32
CA HIS A 8 15.39 5.32 5.54
C HIS A 8 14.06 5.67 4.89
N LEU A 9 13.85 5.34 3.61
CA LEU A 9 12.60 5.65 2.92
C LEU A 9 11.44 4.82 3.49
N LYS A 10 11.70 3.53 3.73
CA LYS A 10 10.74 2.63 4.37
C LYS A 10 10.41 3.05 5.80
N SER A 11 11.39 3.48 6.59
CA SER A 11 11.15 3.97 7.96
C SER A 11 10.45 5.32 8.01
N ALA A 12 10.59 6.17 6.99
CA ALA A 12 9.79 7.39 6.85
C ALA A 12 8.33 7.08 6.47
N LEU A 13 8.11 6.11 5.59
CA LEU A 13 6.76 5.74 5.12
C LEU A 13 5.96 4.98 6.19
N LYS A 14 6.56 4.03 6.93
CA LYS A 14 5.86 3.20 7.92
C LYS A 14 5.02 4.01 8.93
N PRO A 15 5.55 5.05 9.61
CA PRO A 15 4.77 5.87 10.55
C PRO A 15 3.59 6.60 9.90
N SER A 16 3.69 6.94 8.61
CA SER A 16 2.63 7.65 7.90
C SER A 16 1.37 6.78 7.69
N LEU A 17 1.54 5.45 7.62
CA LEU A 17 0.44 4.49 7.52
C LEU A 17 -0.41 4.46 8.81
N PHE A 18 0.23 4.60 9.98
CA PHE A 18 -0.46 4.53 11.28
C PHE A 18 -1.14 5.84 11.68
N ARG A 19 -0.81 6.98 11.06
CA ARG A 19 -1.41 8.30 11.37
C ARG A 19 -2.76 8.52 10.71
N GLN A 20 -3.20 7.63 9.84
CA GLN A 20 -4.51 7.74 9.19
C GLN A 20 -5.60 7.31 10.19
N LYS A 21 -6.19 8.29 10.88
CA LYS A 21 -7.41 8.05 11.66
C LYS A 21 -8.50 7.49 10.75
N GLU A 22 -9.15 6.46 11.27
CA GLU A 22 -10.28 5.72 10.73
C GLU A 22 -11.32 6.68 10.12
N GLY A 23 -11.34 6.80 8.79
CA GLY A 23 -12.31 7.64 8.08
C GLY A 23 -11.86 8.19 6.73
N SER A 24 -10.57 8.44 6.51
CA SER A 24 -10.08 9.00 5.23
C SER A 24 -9.61 7.90 4.26
N ARG A 25 -10.52 6.98 3.88
CA ARG A 25 -10.27 5.73 3.14
C ARG A 25 -10.10 5.90 1.60
N ARG A 26 -9.27 6.83 1.13
CA ARG A 26 -9.09 7.04 -0.33
C ARG A 26 -7.70 6.72 -0.89
N ALA A 27 -6.67 6.60 -0.05
CA ALA A 27 -5.30 6.31 -0.50
C ALA A 27 -4.58 5.44 0.55
N PHE A 28 -3.73 4.54 0.09
CA PHE A 28 -2.90 3.64 0.90
C PHE A 28 -1.78 4.40 1.63
N VAL A 29 -1.23 5.43 0.99
CA VAL A 29 -0.35 6.41 1.65
C VAL A 29 -1.01 7.79 1.60
N PRO A 30 -1.11 8.55 2.72
CA PRO A 30 -1.67 9.89 2.69
C PRO A 30 -0.93 10.80 1.69
N ALA A 31 -1.65 11.55 0.85
CA ALA A 31 -1.04 12.41 -0.17
C ALA A 31 0.03 13.37 0.41
N LYS A 32 -0.24 13.96 1.58
CA LYS A 32 0.73 14.81 2.30
C LYS A 32 2.02 14.09 2.67
N ALA A 33 1.94 12.79 3.00
CA ALA A 33 3.10 11.97 3.29
C ALA A 33 3.86 11.64 1.99
N ILE A 34 3.15 11.33 0.90
CA ILE A 34 3.75 11.13 -0.43
C ILE A 34 4.53 12.38 -0.86
N ASP A 35 3.93 13.57 -0.78
CA ASP A 35 4.56 14.82 -1.24
C ASP A 35 5.76 15.24 -0.39
N SER A 36 5.76 14.88 0.90
CA SER A 36 6.88 15.20 1.79
C SER A 36 8.02 14.19 1.70
N ILE A 37 7.71 12.91 1.52
CA ILE A 37 8.67 11.79 1.58
C ILE A 37 9.13 11.35 0.19
N CYS A 38 8.20 11.11 -0.72
CA CYS A 38 8.45 10.61 -2.07
C CYS A 38 8.75 11.81 -3.02
N LYS A 39 9.76 12.62 -2.69
CA LYS A 39 10.29 13.71 -3.55
C LYS A 39 11.16 13.16 -4.68
N GLN A 40 11.27 13.91 -5.78
CA GLN A 40 12.03 13.48 -6.97
C GLN A 40 13.47 13.06 -6.65
N ALA A 41 14.22 13.87 -5.89
CA ALA A 41 15.59 13.54 -5.49
C ALA A 41 15.66 12.25 -4.65
N THR A 42 14.73 12.09 -3.71
CA THR A 42 14.67 10.91 -2.84
C THR A 42 14.31 9.64 -3.61
N ILE A 43 13.41 9.75 -4.59
CA ILE A 43 13.05 8.66 -5.49
C ILE A 43 14.26 8.26 -6.34
N TYR A 44 14.95 9.25 -6.93
CA TYR A 44 16.13 9.05 -7.75
C TYR A 44 17.25 8.31 -7.01
N GLU A 45 17.63 8.82 -5.83
CA GLU A 45 18.64 8.19 -4.97
C GLU A 45 18.29 6.76 -4.57
N HIS A 46 16.99 6.48 -4.36
CA HIS A 46 16.54 5.14 -4.04
C HIS A 46 16.64 4.20 -5.25
N LEU A 47 16.33 4.68 -6.46
CA LEU A 47 16.33 3.89 -7.69
C LEU A 47 17.74 3.57 -8.21
N LEU A 48 18.73 4.44 -7.96
CA LEU A 48 20.15 4.20 -8.31
C LEU A 48 20.75 2.94 -7.69
N ARG A 49 20.08 2.32 -6.72
CA ARG A 49 20.52 1.06 -6.09
C ARG A 49 20.14 -0.17 -6.88
N TYR A 50 19.16 -0.03 -7.78
CA TYR A 50 18.60 -1.12 -8.55
C TYR A 50 18.88 -0.95 -10.04
N TYR A 51 19.16 0.27 -10.48
CA TYR A 51 19.27 0.63 -11.88
C TYR A 51 20.50 1.50 -12.14
N ILE A 52 20.98 1.44 -13.38
CA ILE A 52 21.96 2.40 -13.89
C ILE A 52 21.36 3.81 -13.95
N ASP A 53 22.23 4.83 -13.95
CA ASP A 53 21.88 6.25 -13.92
C ASP A 53 20.79 6.62 -14.95
N SER A 54 20.99 6.23 -16.21
CA SER A 54 20.05 6.54 -17.29
C SER A 54 18.65 5.95 -17.09
N ASP A 55 18.54 4.77 -16.49
CA ASP A 55 17.26 4.13 -16.21
C ASP A 55 16.65 4.68 -14.90
N ALA A 56 17.46 4.97 -13.89
CA ALA A 56 17.02 5.64 -12.67
C ALA A 56 16.39 7.01 -12.97
N VAL A 57 16.95 7.77 -13.93
CA VAL A 57 16.35 9.02 -14.41
C VAL A 57 14.96 8.76 -15.01
N LYS A 58 14.85 7.83 -15.97
CA LYS A 58 13.56 7.51 -16.63
C LYS A 58 12.50 7.06 -15.64
N PHE A 59 12.86 6.18 -14.71
CA PHE A 59 11.92 5.69 -13.71
C PHE A 59 11.53 6.77 -12.71
N THR A 60 12.44 7.70 -12.40
CA THR A 60 12.12 8.86 -11.57
C THR A 60 11.12 9.78 -12.26
N GLU A 61 11.31 10.07 -13.55
CA GLU A 61 10.38 10.87 -14.35
C GLU A 61 9.00 10.21 -14.45
N TYR A 62 8.97 8.89 -14.63
CA TYR A 62 7.74 8.09 -14.61
C TYR A 62 7.02 8.22 -13.27
N VAL A 63 7.71 7.97 -12.15
CA VAL A 63 7.12 8.06 -10.81
C VAL A 63 6.63 9.48 -10.51
N CYS A 64 7.41 10.50 -10.88
CA CYS A 64 7.13 11.90 -10.58
C CYS A 64 6.25 12.60 -11.62
N ASN A 65 5.73 11.90 -12.63
CA ASN A 65 4.98 12.48 -13.72
C ASN A 65 3.81 13.33 -13.19
N ALA A 66 3.76 14.60 -13.59
CA ALA A 66 2.80 15.57 -13.07
C ALA A 66 1.35 15.29 -13.50
N ARG A 67 1.13 14.57 -14.61
CA ARG A 67 -0.19 14.27 -15.16
C ARG A 67 -0.71 12.91 -14.72
N LYS A 68 0.19 11.92 -14.66
CA LYS A 68 -0.12 10.53 -14.30
C LYS A 68 0.97 10.00 -13.38
N PRO A 69 0.93 10.34 -12.08
CA PRO A 69 1.95 9.89 -11.14
C PRO A 69 1.86 8.38 -10.88
N ALA A 70 3.00 7.79 -10.53
CA ALA A 70 3.12 6.42 -10.03
C ALA A 70 3.79 6.41 -8.65
N ARG A 71 3.53 7.45 -7.84
CA ARG A 71 4.16 7.65 -6.53
C ARG A 71 3.62 6.69 -5.50
N GLU A 72 2.31 6.45 -5.49
CA GLU A 72 1.69 5.48 -4.59
C GLU A 72 2.17 4.06 -4.89
N ILE A 73 2.26 3.68 -6.17
CA ILE A 73 2.91 2.43 -6.60
C ILE A 73 4.33 2.34 -6.04
N PHE A 74 5.14 3.38 -6.24
CA PHE A 74 6.52 3.40 -5.76
C PHE A 74 6.59 3.26 -4.23
N CYS A 75 5.80 4.04 -3.48
CA CYS A 75 5.84 3.98 -2.02
C CYS A 75 5.35 2.59 -1.52
N VAL A 76 4.38 1.92 -2.17
CA VAL A 76 4.01 0.50 -1.90
C VAL A 76 5.19 -0.43 -2.13
N LEU A 77 5.85 -0.33 -3.29
CA LEU A 77 6.98 -1.19 -3.64
C LEU A 77 8.14 -1.04 -2.64
N VAL A 78 8.41 0.18 -2.18
CA VAL A 78 9.40 0.44 -1.12
C VAL A 78 9.01 -0.24 0.19
N LEU A 79 7.73 -0.17 0.59
CA LEU A 79 7.25 -0.77 1.84
C LEU A 79 7.38 -2.31 1.84
N ILE A 80 7.27 -2.94 0.68
CA ILE A 80 7.40 -4.41 0.51
C ILE A 80 8.80 -4.86 0.03
N ASP A 81 9.79 -3.96 0.00
CA ASP A 81 11.16 -4.22 -0.49
C ASP A 81 11.22 -4.73 -1.93
N LYS A 82 10.36 -4.21 -2.81
CA LYS A 82 10.27 -4.55 -4.25
C LYS A 82 10.40 -3.31 -5.15
N ALA A 83 11.16 -2.30 -4.75
CA ALA A 83 11.37 -1.09 -5.56
C ALA A 83 11.91 -1.38 -6.98
N SER A 84 12.69 -2.45 -7.16
CA SER A 84 13.17 -2.93 -8.48
C SER A 84 12.07 -3.46 -9.40
N TYR A 85 10.82 -3.51 -8.96
CA TYR A 85 9.69 -3.92 -9.81
C TYR A 85 9.03 -2.73 -10.50
N ILE A 86 9.50 -1.49 -10.26
CA ILE A 86 8.92 -0.29 -10.87
C ILE A 86 8.93 -0.35 -12.40
N GLN A 87 9.96 -0.97 -12.98
CA GLN A 87 10.04 -1.21 -14.43
C GLN A 87 8.85 -2.00 -14.97
N ARG A 88 8.32 -2.97 -14.20
CA ARG A 88 7.17 -3.78 -14.64
C ARG A 88 5.90 -2.95 -14.74
N PHE A 89 5.69 -2.04 -13.79
CA PHE A 89 4.56 -1.12 -13.81
C PHE A 89 4.70 -0.11 -14.95
N TRP A 90 5.92 0.41 -15.17
CA TRP A 90 6.21 1.28 -16.30
C TRP A 90 5.93 0.61 -17.65
N ASN A 91 6.45 -0.59 -17.86
CA ASN A 91 6.24 -1.36 -19.09
C ASN A 91 4.76 -1.70 -19.32
N ALA A 92 4.00 -1.90 -18.24
CA ALA A 92 2.56 -2.17 -18.30
C ALA A 92 1.70 -0.89 -18.42
N GLY A 93 2.31 0.30 -18.29
CA GLY A 93 1.59 1.58 -18.33
C GLY A 93 0.63 1.79 -17.16
N VAL A 94 0.95 1.26 -15.97
CA VAL A 94 0.08 1.25 -14.78
C VAL A 94 0.42 2.38 -13.82
N PHE A 95 -0.51 3.28 -13.56
CA PHE A 95 -0.32 4.46 -12.70
C PHE A 95 -1.11 4.35 -11.39
N ASP A 96 -0.95 5.34 -10.51
CA ASP A 96 -1.62 5.33 -9.19
C ASP A 96 -3.15 5.22 -9.30
N ASP A 97 -3.73 5.76 -10.38
CA ASP A 97 -5.17 5.71 -10.64
C ASP A 97 -5.69 4.30 -10.98
N ASP A 98 -4.81 3.41 -11.44
CA ASP A 98 -5.13 2.02 -11.81
C ASP A 98 -5.10 1.08 -10.59
N LEU A 99 -4.62 1.56 -9.44
CA LEU A 99 -4.56 0.76 -8.22
C LEU A 99 -5.96 0.53 -7.65
N PRO A 100 -6.31 -0.70 -7.22
CA PRO A 100 -7.59 -1.03 -6.59
C PRO A 100 -7.66 -0.53 -5.13
N LEU A 101 -7.03 0.61 -4.85
CA LEU A 101 -6.91 1.23 -3.53
C LEU A 101 -7.85 2.44 -3.39
N ARG A 102 -8.35 2.96 -4.52
CA ARG A 102 -9.20 4.16 -4.57
C ARG A 102 -10.71 3.87 -4.53
N SER A 103 -11.12 2.64 -4.84
CA SER A 103 -12.54 2.25 -4.83
C SER A 103 -12.98 1.93 -3.40
N ASN A 104 -13.58 2.92 -2.73
CA ASN A 104 -14.40 2.73 -1.54
C ASN A 104 -15.84 2.34 -1.90
N ASP A 105 -16.02 1.57 -2.97
CA ASP A 105 -17.32 1.01 -3.22
C ASP A 105 -17.51 -0.08 -2.17
N GLN A 106 -18.46 0.16 -1.27
CA GLN A 106 -19.10 -0.86 -0.44
C GLN A 106 -19.70 -2.03 -1.26
N ASN A 107 -19.41 -2.11 -2.56
CA ASN A 107 -19.80 -3.12 -3.54
C ASN A 107 -18.63 -3.97 -4.05
N SER A 108 -17.42 -3.91 -3.49
CA SER A 108 -16.50 -5.01 -3.78
C SER A 108 -17.09 -6.28 -3.16
N GLU A 109 -17.37 -7.31 -3.97
CA GLU A 109 -17.96 -8.58 -3.52
C GLU A 109 -17.23 -9.18 -2.30
N LEU A 110 -15.96 -8.82 -2.12
CA LEU A 110 -15.12 -9.18 -0.99
C LEU A 110 -15.61 -8.59 0.36
N TRP A 111 -16.10 -7.35 0.38
CA TRP A 111 -16.71 -6.75 1.58
C TRP A 111 -18.08 -7.36 1.88
N SER A 112 -18.88 -7.63 0.84
CA SER A 112 -20.18 -8.30 0.99
C SER A 112 -20.01 -9.67 1.64
N ARG A 113 -18.98 -10.44 1.22
CA ARG A 113 -18.63 -11.72 1.83
C ARG A 113 -18.23 -11.56 3.30
N TYR A 114 -17.38 -10.59 3.64
CA TYR A 114 -16.99 -10.34 5.02
C TYR A 114 -18.18 -9.99 5.95
N LEU A 115 -19.15 -9.21 5.45
CA LEU A 115 -20.36 -8.87 6.19
C LEU A 115 -21.34 -10.04 6.30
N THR A 116 -21.42 -10.92 5.30
CA THR A 116 -22.23 -12.15 5.40
C THR A 116 -21.65 -13.16 6.40
N THR A 117 -20.33 -13.23 6.57
CA THR A 117 -19.70 -14.13 7.54
C THR A 117 -19.83 -13.63 8.99
N LYS A 118 -20.18 -12.36 9.20
CA LYS A 118 -20.39 -11.75 10.53
C LYS A 118 -21.86 -11.58 10.92
N ARG A 119 -22.79 -12.32 10.32
CA ARG A 119 -24.11 -12.51 10.96
C ARG A 119 -23.94 -13.50 12.12
N PRO A 120 -24.33 -13.14 13.36
CA PRO A 120 -24.53 -14.16 14.38
C PRO A 120 -25.61 -15.11 13.87
N LEU A 121 -25.26 -16.39 13.72
CA LEU A 121 -26.25 -17.45 13.60
C LEU A 121 -26.95 -17.57 14.96
N LEU A 122 -27.98 -16.77 15.18
CA LEU A 122 -28.98 -17.02 16.22
C LEU A 122 -30.29 -17.31 15.51
N SER A 123 -30.55 -18.60 15.28
CA SER A 123 -31.71 -19.28 15.88
C SER A 123 -31.76 -20.71 15.34
N GLY A 124 -31.30 -21.63 16.18
CA GLY A 124 -31.40 -23.07 16.00
C GLY A 124 -31.18 -23.68 17.37
N SER A 125 -32.27 -23.77 18.13
CA SER A 125 -32.32 -24.37 19.46
C SER A 125 -31.69 -25.78 19.47
N SER A 126 -30.58 -25.94 20.17
CA SER A 126 -30.14 -27.21 20.73
C SER A 126 -29.41 -26.96 22.05
N LEU A 127 -29.79 -27.70 23.09
CA LEU A 127 -29.46 -27.46 24.49
C LEU A 127 -28.13 -28.12 24.91
N GLU A 128 -27.20 -28.38 23.98
CA GLU A 128 -26.02 -29.21 24.23
C GLU A 128 -24.65 -28.52 24.01
N ASP A 129 -24.60 -27.28 23.51
CA ASP A 129 -23.32 -26.63 23.15
C ASP A 129 -22.82 -25.59 24.18
N THR A 130 -23.20 -25.72 25.46
CA THR A 130 -22.84 -24.71 26.50
C THR A 130 -21.51 -25.00 27.22
N ASP A 131 -20.82 -26.09 26.91
CA ASP A 131 -19.67 -26.56 27.73
C ASP A 131 -18.27 -26.34 27.15
N MET A 132 -18.11 -25.60 26.05
CA MET A 132 -16.80 -25.45 25.38
C MET A 132 -16.34 -24.00 25.21
N ILE A 133 -16.63 -23.11 26.17
CA ILE A 133 -15.94 -21.81 26.29
C ILE A 133 -15.54 -21.58 27.76
N GLN A 134 -14.65 -22.45 28.27
CA GLN A 134 -13.87 -22.19 29.47
C GLN A 134 -12.49 -22.85 29.39
N MET A 135 -11.75 -22.57 28.32
CA MET A 135 -10.30 -22.67 28.34
C MET A 135 -9.77 -21.45 27.59
N PHE A 136 -8.77 -20.78 28.15
CA PHE A 136 -8.13 -19.52 27.67
C PHE A 136 -8.75 -18.20 28.18
N CYS A 137 -8.98 -18.11 29.50
CA CYS A 137 -8.66 -16.89 30.25
C CYS A 137 -7.35 -17.12 31.00
#